data_AF-A0A0N0YHH8-F1
#
_entry.id   AF-A0A0N0YHH8-F1
#
_cell.length_a   1.000
_cell.length_b   1.000
_cell.length_c   1.000
_cell.angle_alpha   90.00
_cell.angle_beta   90.00
_cell.angle_gamma   90.00
#
_symmetry.space_group_name_H-M   'P 1'
#
loop_
_entity.id
_entity.type
_entity.pdbx_description
1 polymer ?
#
loop_
_entity_poly.entity_id
_entity_poly.type
_entity_poly.pdbx_seq_one_letter_code
_entity_poly.pdbx_strand_id
1 'polypeptide(L)' 'MPENMRAVELHRDAGAYALGVLGAADACRFEQHLADCAACVLRVREFGVVVHHLAAYAHGLRPGCLPPSARWRR' A
#
# COMPACT_ATOMS: atom_id res chain seq x y z
N MET A 1 17.31 -15.26 11.49
CA MET A 1 16.23 -14.88 12.43
C MET A 1 15.30 -13.96 11.67
N PRO A 2 14.10 -14.39 11.22
CA PRO A 2 13.23 -13.47 10.50
C PRO A 2 12.70 -12.46 11.51
N GLU A 3 13.06 -11.19 11.32
CA GLU A 3 12.57 -10.08 12.10
C GLU A 3 11.04 -10.08 12.03
N ASN A 4 10.43 -10.28 13.19
CA ASN A 4 9.00 -10.23 13.42
C ASN A 4 8.52 -8.78 13.22
N MET A 5 8.38 -8.37 11.97
CA MET A 5 7.77 -7.11 11.54
C MET A 5 6.42 -7.01 12.23
N ARG A 6 6.26 -6.03 13.13
CA ARG A 6 5.07 -5.91 13.98
C ARG A 6 3.84 -5.85 13.07
N ALA A 7 2.76 -6.53 13.44
CA ALA A 7 1.57 -6.68 12.58
C ALA A 7 1.02 -5.35 12.00
N VAL A 8 1.27 -4.22 12.67
CA VAL A 8 0.95 -2.85 12.24
C VAL A 8 1.92 -2.31 11.17
N GLU A 9 3.24 -2.51 11.33
CA GLU A 9 4.25 -2.17 10.31
C GLU A 9 4.00 -2.98 9.04
N LEU A 10 3.67 -4.28 9.19
CA LEU A 10 3.28 -5.12 8.06
C LEU A 10 2.02 -4.62 7.35
N HIS A 11 1.07 -3.98 8.05
CA HIS A 11 -0.19 -3.50 7.45
C HIS A 11 0.06 -2.20 6.69
N ARG A 12 0.94 -1.36 7.26
CA ARG A 12 1.41 -0.14 6.63
C ARG A 12 2.21 -0.44 5.36
N ASP A 13 3.14 -1.41 5.41
CA ASP A 13 3.99 -1.76 4.28
C ASP A 13 3.21 -2.48 3.18
N ALA A 14 2.31 -3.42 3.53
CA ALA A 14 1.45 -4.07 2.56
C ALA A 14 0.49 -3.09 1.86
N GLY A 15 -0.10 -2.15 2.62
CA GLY A 15 -0.96 -1.12 2.05
C GLY A 15 -0.17 -0.14 1.17
N ALA A 16 1.01 0.28 1.62
CA ALA A 16 1.89 1.16 0.86
C ALA A 16 2.43 0.46 -0.42
N TYR A 17 2.66 -0.85 -0.37
CA TYR A 17 3.06 -1.65 -1.53
C TYR A 17 1.91 -1.76 -2.52
N ALA A 18 0.71 -2.08 -2.05
CA ALA A 18 -0.49 -2.16 -2.88
C ALA A 18 -0.85 -0.80 -3.53
N LEU A 19 -0.58 0.31 -2.85
CA LEU A 19 -0.76 1.67 -3.38
C LEU A 19 0.40 2.14 -4.29
N GLY A 20 1.50 1.38 -4.38
CA GLY A 20 2.67 1.74 -5.18
C GLY A 20 3.47 2.93 -4.65
N VAL A 21 3.40 3.21 -3.35
CA VAL A 21 4.08 4.36 -2.71
C VAL A 21 5.38 3.99 -2.00
N LEU A 22 5.77 2.71 -1.98
CA LEU A 22 7.09 2.30 -1.51
C LEU A 22 8.18 2.85 -2.43
N GLY A 23 9.29 3.28 -1.83
CA GLY A 23 10.51 3.51 -2.60
C GLY A 23 11.02 2.19 -3.20
N ALA A 24 11.76 2.28 -4.31
CA ALA A 24 12.23 1.10 -5.06
C ALA A 24 13.03 0.10 -4.19
N ALA A 25 13.85 0.61 -3.26
CA ALA A 25 14.63 -0.24 -2.35
C ALA A 25 13.73 -1.00 -1.35
N ASP A 26 12.66 -0.36 -0.87
CA ASP A 26 11.73 -0.96 0.08
C ASP A 26 10.81 -1.96 -0.63
N ALA A 27 10.39 -1.65 -1.86
CA ALA A 27 9.60 -2.55 -2.69
C ALA A 27 10.35 -3.87 -2.95
N CYS A 28 11.63 -3.81 -3.32
CA CYS A 28 12.45 -5.00 -3.55
C CYS A 28 12.56 -5.88 -2.28
N ARG A 29 12.79 -5.29 -1.10
CA ARG A 29 12.81 -6.06 0.17
C ARG A 29 11.45 -6.67 0.48
N PHE A 30 10.37 -5.97 0.17
CA PHE A 30 9.02 -6.46 0.40
C PHE A 30 8.66 -7.61 -0.56
N GLU A 31 9.05 -7.52 -1.83
CA GLU A 31 8.91 -8.62 -2.81
C GLU A 31 9.67 -9.88 -2.39
N GLN A 32 10.88 -9.72 -1.87
CA GLN A 32 11.63 -10.83 -1.27
C GLN A 32 10.84 -11.46 -0.10
N HIS A 33 10.26 -10.64 0.77
CA HIS A 33 9.42 -11.13 1.86
C HIS A 33 8.13 -11.83 1.39
N LEU A 34 7.52 -11.37 0.30
CA LEU A 34 6.33 -11.99 -0.30
C LEU A 34 6.60 -13.41 -0.81
N ALA A 35 7.84 -13.71 -1.24
CA ALA A 35 8.23 -15.06 -1.65
C ALA A 35 8.23 -16.04 -0.47
N ASP A 36 8.53 -15.57 0.74
CA ASP A 36 8.66 -16.39 1.94
C ASP A 36 7.42 -16.38 2.85
N CYS A 37 6.45 -15.46 2.64
CA CYS A 37 5.31 -15.28 3.54
C CYS A 37 3.94 -15.22 2.83
N ALA A 38 3.20 -16.34 2.87
CA ALA A 38 1.84 -16.43 2.32
C ALA A 38 0.82 -15.50 3.02
N ALA A 39 1.00 -15.19 4.31
CA ALA A 39 0.11 -14.28 5.03
C ALA A 39 0.19 -12.85 4.48
N CYS A 40 1.38 -12.42 4.06
CA CYS A 40 1.62 -11.10 3.47
C CYS A 40 1.06 -11.03 2.05
N VAL A 41 1.16 -12.12 1.29
CA VAL A 41 0.50 -12.25 -0.02
C VAL A 41 -1.02 -12.10 0.11
N LEU A 42 -1.65 -12.74 1.11
CA LEU A 42 -3.08 -12.60 1.34
C LEU A 42 -3.46 -11.17 1.71
N ARG A 43 -2.69 -10.53 2.61
CA ARG A 43 -2.91 -9.15 3.02
C ARG A 43 -2.81 -8.16 1.84
N VAL A 44 -1.81 -8.31 0.97
CA VAL A 44 -1.69 -7.47 -0.24
C VAL A 44 -2.90 -7.66 -1.17
N ARG A 45 -3.41 -8.90 -1.30
CA ARG A 45 -4.62 -9.17 -2.09
C ARG A 45 -5.86 -8.53 -1.49
N GLU A 46 -6.02 -8.54 -0.17
CA GLU A 46 -7.14 -7.88 0.52
C GLU A 46 -7.17 -6.37 0.24
N PHE A 47 -6.01 -5.72 0.13
CA PHE A 47 -5.93 -4.32 -0.27
C PHE A 47 -6.35 -4.05 -1.72
N GLY A 48 -6.37 -5.05 -2.59
CA GLY A 48 -6.70 -4.89 -4.00
C GLY A 48 -8.06 -4.24 -4.23
N VAL A 49 -9.08 -4.60 -3.44
CA VAL A 49 -10.43 -4.01 -3.52
C VAL A 49 -10.39 -2.52 -3.12
N VAL A 50 -9.66 -2.19 -2.06
CA VAL A 50 -9.51 -0.81 -1.57
C VAL A 50 -8.78 0.05 -2.60
N VAL A 51 -7.67 -0.45 -3.15
CA VAL A 51 -6.89 0.24 -4.19
C VAL A 51 -7.74 0.48 -5.43
N HIS A 52 -8.55 -0.51 -5.85
CA HIS A 52 -9.45 -0.37 -6.97
C HIS A 52 -10.49 0.73 -6.75
N HIS A 53 -11.15 0.76 -5.58
CA HIS A 53 -12.11 1.82 -5.26
C HIS A 53 -11.48 3.21 -5.19
N LEU A 54 -10.28 3.32 -4.62
CA LEU A 54 -9.53 4.58 -4.58
C LEU A 54 -9.14 5.06 -5.99
N ALA A 55 -8.72 4.16 -6.87
CA ALA A 55 -8.43 4.49 -8.27
C ALA A 55 -9.67 4.97 -9.02
N ALA A 56 -10.81 4.27 -8.85
CA ALA A 56 -12.08 4.69 -9.45
C ALA A 56 -12.52 6.07 -8.95
N TYR A 57 -12.37 6.34 -7.65
CA TYR A 57 -12.63 7.66 -7.08
C TYR A 57 -11.70 8.72 -7.67
N ALA A 58 -10.40 8.44 -7.74
CA ALA A 58 -9.41 9.36 -8.30
C ALA A 58 -9.66 9.68 -9.78
N HIS A 59 -10.10 8.71 -10.58
CA HIS A 59 -10.47 8.93 -11.98
C HIS A 59 -11.70 9.83 -12.15
N GLY A 60 -12.63 9.79 -11.19
CA GLY A 60 -13.80 10.68 -11.17
C GLY A 60 -13.49 12.12 -10.74
N LEU A 61 -12.30 12.36 -10.15
CA LEU A 61 -11.89 13.71 -9.76
C LEU A 61 -11.50 14.52 -10.98
N ARG A 62 -12.17 15.67 -11.17
CA ARG A 62 -11.76 16.66 -12.16
C ARG A 62 -10.40 17.28 -11.73
N PRO A 63 -9.44 17.47 -12.65
CA PRO A 63 -8.18 18.14 -12.33
C PRO A 63 -8.43 19.49 -11.67
N GLY A 64 -7.88 19.70 -10.46
CA GLY A 64 -8.06 20.94 -9.68
C GLY A 64 -9.21 20.92 -8.65
N CYS A 65 -10.03 19.88 -8.58
CA CYS A 65 -11.11 19.74 -7.59
C CYS A 65 -10.73 18.87 -6.37
N LEU A 66 -9.45 18.83 -5.96
CA LEU A 66 -9.09 18.16 -4.71
C LEU A 66 -9.66 18.93 -3.51
N PRO A 67 -10.40 18.27 -2.60
CA PRO A 67 -10.91 18.93 -1.41
C PRO A 67 -9.74 19.41 -0.52
N PRO A 68 -9.93 20.46 0.32
CA PRO A 68 -8.88 20.98 1.21
C PRO A 68 -8.29 19.93 2.14
N SER A 69 -9.06 18.88 2.46
CA SER A 69 -8.63 17.72 3.24
C SER A 69 -7.68 16.79 2.47
N ALA A 70 -7.38 17.01 1.20
CA ALA A 70 -6.31 16.28 0.50
C ALA A 70 -4.91 16.85 0.79
N ARG A 71 -4.82 17.90 1.62
CA ARG A 71 -3.59 18.55 2.07
C ARG A 71 -2.91 17.81 3.24
N TRP A 72 -3.02 16.49 3.36
CA TRP A 72 -2.27 15.74 4.39
C TRP A 72 -0.81 15.52 3.99
N ARG A 73 -0.10 16.63 3.72
CA ARG A 73 1.36 16.68 3.62
C ARG A 73 1.90 17.85 4.44
N ARG A 74 2.10 17.62 5.73
CA ARG A 74 3.43 17.70 6.34
C ARG A 74 3.58 16.54 7.30
#